data_AF-A0A3B0WYK6-F1
#
_entry.id   AF-A0A3B0WYK6-F1
#
_cell.length_a   1.000
_cell.length_b   1.000
_cell.length_c   1.000
_cell.angle_alpha   90.00
_cell.angle_beta   90.00
_cell.angle_gamma   90.00
#
_symmetry.space_group_name_H-M   'P 1'
#
loop_
_entity.id
_entity.type
_entity.pdbx_description
1 polymer ?
#
loop_
_entity_poly.entity_id
_entity_poly.type
_entity_poly.pdbx_seq_one_letter_code
_entity_poly.pdbx_strand_id
1 'polypeptide(L)'
;MSRFASIIKRFERDFISTYGSSLLPSQRKALGAMKNCRSSLSPLMKTCCSDCEKTGYIPHSCGHRSCPHCQNHEGQVWIERQCQKRLPVNYFMITFTLPRELRSLAFSHQRVVYSLFFQCVWETLNTFSLKDQKLQGTPGVVAVLHTHSRRLDFHPHVHTIMPAGALNKTHSL
;
A
#
# COMPACT_ATOMS: atom_id res chain seq x y z
N MET A 1 4.81 -19.85 14.19
CA MET A 1 4.13 -19.66 12.89
C MET A 1 3.15 -18.50 13.03
N SER A 2 3.09 -17.57 12.06
CA SER A 2 2.21 -16.38 12.20
C SER A 2 0.72 -16.77 12.16
N ARG A 3 -0.14 -16.00 12.87
CA ARG A 3 -1.61 -16.18 12.86
C ARG A 3 -2.18 -16.14 11.44
N PHE A 4 -1.61 -15.32 10.56
CA PHE A 4 -2.08 -15.22 9.18
C PHE A 4 -1.70 -16.44 8.34
N ALA A 5 -0.48 -16.96 8.50
CA ALA A 5 -0.06 -18.19 7.83
C ALA A 5 -0.93 -19.39 8.26
N SER A 6 -1.40 -19.45 9.52
CA SER A 6 -2.24 -20.56 9.99
C SER A 6 -3.66 -20.49 9.43
N ILE A 7 -4.20 -19.28 9.29
CA ILE A 7 -5.47 -19.04 8.57
C ILE A 7 -5.36 -19.52 7.12
N ILE A 8 -4.30 -19.13 6.40
CA ILE A 8 -4.10 -19.60 5.02
C ILE A 8 -4.02 -21.13 4.97
N LYS A 9 -3.19 -21.76 5.81
CA LYS A 9 -3.08 -23.23 5.83
C LYS A 9 -4.41 -23.93 6.10
N ARG A 10 -5.27 -23.34 6.95
CA ARG A 10 -6.58 -23.92 7.30
C ARG A 10 -7.58 -23.81 6.17
N PHE A 11 -7.63 -22.68 5.46
CA PHE A 11 -8.73 -22.37 4.51
C PHE A 11 -8.32 -22.33 3.04
N GLU A 12 -7.03 -22.52 2.71
CA GLU A 12 -6.53 -22.43 1.32
C GLU A 12 -7.22 -23.41 0.37
N ARG A 13 -7.53 -24.63 0.83
CA ARG A 13 -8.21 -25.64 0.01
C ARG A 13 -9.59 -25.16 -0.43
N ASP A 14 -10.42 -24.75 0.52
CA ASP A 14 -11.79 -24.27 0.27
C ASP A 14 -11.77 -22.98 -0.56
N PHE A 15 -10.82 -22.09 -0.28
CA PHE A 15 -10.62 -20.86 -1.03
C PHE A 15 -10.26 -21.13 -2.49
N ILE A 16 -9.31 -22.04 -2.76
CA ILE A 16 -8.92 -22.41 -4.13
C ILE A 16 -10.06 -23.16 -4.83
N SER A 17 -10.79 -24.03 -4.13
CA SER A 17 -11.95 -24.74 -4.70
C SER A 17 -13.02 -23.76 -5.17
N THR A 18 -13.27 -22.69 -4.38
CA THR A 18 -14.34 -21.73 -4.67
C THR A 18 -13.91 -20.69 -5.70
N TYR A 19 -12.71 -20.13 -5.56
CA TYR A 19 -12.28 -18.94 -6.30
C TYR A 19 -11.16 -19.21 -7.30
N GLY A 20 -10.63 -20.43 -7.37
CA GLY A 20 -9.43 -20.76 -8.15
C GLY A 20 -9.48 -20.31 -9.61
N SER A 21 -10.61 -20.47 -10.29
CA SER A 21 -10.76 -20.06 -11.69
C SER A 21 -10.58 -18.54 -11.92
N SER A 22 -10.86 -17.72 -10.91
CA SER A 22 -10.74 -16.26 -10.96
C SER A 22 -9.41 -15.71 -10.41
N LEU A 23 -8.58 -16.55 -9.79
CA LEU A 23 -7.34 -16.09 -9.16
C LEU A 23 -6.26 -15.76 -10.19
N LEU A 24 -5.76 -14.53 -10.14
CA LEU A 24 -4.60 -14.10 -10.90
C LEU A 24 -3.34 -14.83 -10.43
N PRO A 25 -2.36 -15.09 -11.33
CA PRO A 25 -1.08 -15.71 -10.94
C PRO A 25 -0.37 -14.97 -9.79
N SER A 26 -0.46 -13.64 -9.77
CA SER A 26 0.10 -12.80 -8.71
C SER A 26 -0.56 -13.03 -7.34
N GLN A 27 -1.86 -13.28 -7.30
CA GLN A 27 -2.60 -13.58 -6.07
C GLN A 27 -2.22 -14.96 -5.52
N ARG A 28 -2.07 -15.96 -6.40
CA ARG A 28 -1.59 -17.30 -6.01
C ARG A 28 -0.18 -17.24 -5.44
N LYS A 29 0.72 -16.51 -6.09
CA LYS A 29 2.09 -16.28 -5.60
C LYS A 29 2.10 -15.59 -4.22
N ALA A 30 1.26 -14.57 -4.04
CA ALA A 30 1.11 -13.89 -2.76
C ALA A 30 0.63 -14.85 -1.66
N LEU A 31 -0.40 -15.66 -1.93
CA LEU A 31 -0.94 -16.63 -0.99
C LEU A 31 0.12 -17.64 -0.53
N GLY A 32 0.88 -18.22 -1.46
CA GLY A 32 1.96 -19.15 -1.16
C GLY A 32 3.10 -18.51 -0.35
N ALA A 33 3.53 -17.30 -0.73
CA ALA A 33 4.55 -16.57 0.01
C ALA A 33 4.13 -16.28 1.46
N MET A 34 2.88 -15.83 1.65
CA MET A 34 2.34 -15.53 2.98
C MET A 34 2.11 -16.79 3.83
N LYS A 35 1.73 -17.91 3.22
CA LYS A 35 1.58 -19.22 3.87
C LYS A 35 2.89 -19.74 4.46
N ASN A 36 3.99 -19.55 3.73
CA ASN A 36 5.30 -20.08 4.10
C ASN A 36 6.13 -19.10 4.95
N CYS A 37 5.74 -17.81 5.00
CA CYS A 37 6.44 -16.77 5.73
C CYS A 37 6.66 -17.11 7.21
N ARG A 38 7.93 -17.08 7.66
CA ARG A 38 8.35 -17.35 9.05
C ARG A 38 7.76 -18.66 9.59
N SER A 39 7.86 -19.72 8.80
CA SER A 39 7.37 -21.06 9.13
C SER A 39 8.49 -22.10 9.02
N SER A 40 8.21 -23.34 9.42
CA SER A 40 9.14 -24.45 9.18
C SER A 40 9.42 -24.73 7.69
N LEU A 41 8.61 -24.16 6.78
CA LEU A 41 8.78 -24.28 5.33
C LEU A 41 9.59 -23.14 4.72
N SER A 42 10.03 -22.15 5.52
CA SER A 42 10.93 -21.10 5.05
C SER A 42 12.38 -21.47 5.32
N PRO A 43 13.35 -20.93 4.55
CA PRO A 43 14.76 -21.01 4.91
C PRO A 43 14.99 -20.56 6.35
N LEU A 44 15.95 -21.19 7.02
CA LEU A 44 16.28 -20.91 8.42
C LEU A 44 17.65 -20.25 8.50
N MET A 45 17.75 -19.18 9.28
CA MET A 45 19.01 -18.60 9.70
C MET A 45 19.45 -19.28 10.99
N LYS A 46 20.61 -19.93 10.96
CA LYS A 46 21.24 -20.42 12.19
C LYS A 46 21.88 -19.24 12.91
N THR A 47 21.47 -19.02 14.15
CA THR A 47 22.08 -18.04 15.05
C THR A 47 22.90 -18.76 16.11
N CYS A 48 23.97 -18.13 16.58
CA CYS A 48 24.80 -18.63 17.67
C CYS A 48 25.09 -17.48 18.64
N CYS A 49 24.91 -17.72 19.94
CA CYS A 49 25.33 -16.77 20.97
C CYS A 49 26.85 -16.87 21.15
N SER A 50 27.55 -15.74 21.06
CA SER A 50 29.01 -15.67 21.28
C SER A 50 29.44 -16.07 22.68
N ASP A 51 28.56 -15.91 23.68
CA ASP A 51 28.95 -15.99 25.09
C ASP A 51 28.65 -17.36 25.72
N CYS A 52 27.72 -18.13 25.13
CA CYS A 52 27.30 -19.43 25.68
C CYS A 52 27.12 -20.54 24.63
N GLU A 53 27.54 -20.29 23.39
CA GLU A 53 27.47 -21.24 22.24
C GLU A 53 26.08 -21.79 21.92
N LYS A 54 25.01 -21.29 22.56
CA LYS A 54 23.64 -21.71 22.27
C LYS A 54 23.29 -21.36 20.84
N THR A 55 22.82 -22.37 20.11
CA THR A 55 22.37 -22.20 18.73
C THR A 55 20.85 -22.11 18.65
N GLY A 56 20.37 -21.27 17.74
CA GLY A 56 18.96 -21.10 17.43
C GLY A 56 18.73 -21.13 15.93
N TYR A 57 17.46 -21.32 15.53
CA TYR A 57 17.05 -21.23 14.13
C TYR A 57 15.92 -20.22 14.00
N ILE A 58 16.12 -19.21 13.15
CA ILE A 58 15.13 -18.17 12.90
C ILE A 58 14.58 -18.35 11.49
N PRO A 59 13.26 -18.57 11.33
CA PRO A 59 12.68 -18.73 10.00
C PRO A 59 12.61 -17.41 9.24
N HIS A 60 12.99 -17.44 7.97
CA HIS A 60 13.06 -16.25 7.12
C HIS A 60 11.69 -15.64 6.83
N SER A 61 11.71 -14.32 6.63
CA SER A 61 10.56 -13.59 6.11
C SER A 61 10.41 -13.82 4.61
N CYS A 62 9.18 -13.83 4.08
CA CYS A 62 8.96 -14.04 2.64
C CYS A 62 9.25 -12.81 1.76
N GLY A 63 9.41 -11.62 2.34
CA GLY A 63 9.63 -10.36 1.63
C GLY A 63 8.50 -9.90 0.70
N HIS A 64 7.41 -10.65 0.56
CA HIS A 64 6.38 -10.34 -0.43
C HIS A 64 5.64 -9.03 -0.08
N ARG A 65 5.44 -8.15 -1.07
CA ARG A 65 4.78 -6.83 -0.92
C ARG A 65 3.34 -6.86 -0.40
N SER A 66 2.72 -8.03 -0.37
CA SER A 66 1.36 -8.22 0.17
C SER A 66 1.36 -8.90 1.53
N CYS A 67 2.52 -9.34 2.03
CA CYS A 67 2.61 -10.00 3.33
C CYS A 67 2.54 -8.95 4.44
N PRO A 68 1.47 -8.94 5.26
CA PRO A 68 1.31 -7.94 6.31
C PRO A 68 2.42 -8.04 7.37
N HIS A 69 3.00 -9.24 7.56
CA HIS A 69 4.11 -9.42 8.48
C HIS A 69 5.42 -8.80 7.95
N CYS A 70 5.73 -9.00 6.68
CA CYS A 70 6.97 -8.49 6.10
C CYS A 70 6.90 -6.98 5.85
N GLN A 71 5.73 -6.48 5.45
CA GLN A 71 5.58 -5.10 5.02
C GLN A 71 5.23 -4.13 6.16
N ASN A 72 4.99 -4.63 7.37
CA ASN A 72 4.69 -3.76 8.51
C ASN A 72 5.87 -2.82 8.83
N HIS A 73 7.09 -3.36 8.92
CA HIS A 73 8.28 -2.55 9.19
C HIS A 73 8.57 -1.57 8.03
N GLU A 74 8.56 -2.05 6.79
CA GLU A 74 8.77 -1.20 5.61
C GLU A 74 7.73 -0.07 5.51
N GLY A 75 6.46 -0.38 5.81
CA GLY A 75 5.39 0.60 5.89
C GLY A 75 5.64 1.65 6.96
N GLN A 76 6.11 1.23 8.14
CA GLN A 76 6.44 2.14 9.23
C GLN A 76 7.62 3.06 8.88
N VAL A 77 8.70 2.50 8.30
CA VAL A 77 9.83 3.28 7.80
C VAL A 77 9.39 4.29 6.73
N TRP A 78 8.48 3.90 5.84
CA TRP A 78 7.92 4.82 4.85
C TRP A 78 7.10 5.95 5.50
N ILE A 79 6.27 5.64 6.50
CA ILE A 79 5.49 6.64 7.27
C ILE A 79 6.44 7.63 7.94
N GLU A 80 7.48 7.15 8.63
CA GLU A 80 8.46 7.99 9.32
C GLU A 80 9.15 8.96 8.36
N ARG A 81 9.55 8.48 7.18
CA ARG A 81 10.12 9.34 6.12
C ARG A 81 9.14 10.39 5.60
N GLN A 82 7.83 10.12 5.56
CA GLN A 82 6.85 11.14 5.19
C GLN A 82 6.63 12.13 6.34
N CYS A 83 6.61 11.66 7.59
CA CYS A 83 6.49 12.48 8.78
C CYS A 83 7.64 13.48 8.93
N GLN A 84 8.87 13.09 8.55
CA GLN A 84 10.04 13.99 8.54
C GLN A 84 9.92 15.12 7.51
N LYS A 85 9.08 14.98 6.48
CA LYS A 85 8.85 16.00 5.44
C LYS A 85 7.66 16.91 5.76
N ARG A 86 7.09 16.80 6.96
CA ARG A 86 5.92 17.60 7.35
C ARG A 86 6.30 19.07 7.49
N LEU A 87 5.41 19.91 6.98
CA LEU A 87 5.44 21.35 7.15
C LEU A 87 4.58 21.72 8.38
N PRO A 88 4.88 22.81 9.09
CA PRO A 88 4.12 23.27 10.25
C PRO A 88 2.83 23.99 9.81
N VAL A 89 1.97 23.30 9.06
CA VAL A 89 0.71 23.81 8.50
C VAL A 89 -0.42 22.82 8.74
N ASN A 90 -1.66 23.28 8.54
CA ASN A 90 -2.83 22.38 8.53
C ASN A 90 -2.77 21.43 7.33
N TYR A 91 -3.41 20.26 7.46
CA TYR A 91 -3.47 19.26 6.40
C TYR A 91 -4.92 18.88 6.14
N PHE A 92 -5.24 18.64 4.87
CA PHE A 92 -6.55 18.21 4.42
C PHE A 92 -6.46 16.82 3.80
N MET A 93 -7.37 15.94 4.21
CA MET A 93 -7.56 14.64 3.59
C MET A 93 -8.66 14.74 2.53
N ILE A 94 -8.31 14.47 1.27
CA ILE A 94 -9.24 14.59 0.14
C ILE A 94 -9.36 13.21 -0.51
N THR A 95 -10.58 12.75 -0.76
CA THR A 95 -10.82 11.42 -1.32
C THR A 95 -11.46 11.52 -2.70
N PHE A 96 -10.80 10.94 -3.69
CA PHE A 96 -11.32 10.80 -5.04
C PHE A 96 -11.80 9.37 -5.22
N THR A 97 -13.04 9.19 -5.64
CA THR A 97 -13.61 7.86 -5.87
C THR A 97 -13.78 7.64 -7.36
N LEU A 98 -13.32 6.49 -7.86
CA LEU A 98 -13.53 6.13 -9.25
C LEU A 98 -15.03 5.88 -9.49
N PRO A 99 -15.66 6.52 -10.49
CA PRO A 99 -17.04 6.29 -10.88
C PRO A 99 -17.34 4.80 -11.07
N ARG A 100 -18.55 4.37 -10.71
CA ARG A 100 -18.94 2.95 -10.73
C ARG A 100 -18.79 2.35 -12.13
N GLU A 101 -19.15 3.13 -13.13
CA GLU A 101 -19.17 2.83 -14.56
C GLU A 101 -17.77 2.46 -15.07
N LEU A 102 -16.72 3.04 -14.47
CA LEU A 102 -15.33 2.83 -14.85
C LEU A 102 -14.66 1.65 -14.12
N ARG A 103 -15.32 1.03 -13.14
CA ARG A 103 -14.70 -0.01 -12.31
C ARG A 103 -14.37 -1.28 -13.10
N SER A 104 -15.26 -1.73 -13.97
CA SER A 104 -14.99 -2.91 -14.81
C SER A 104 -13.79 -2.69 -15.73
N LEU A 105 -13.66 -1.46 -16.27
CA LEU A 105 -12.49 -1.06 -17.05
C LEU A 105 -11.22 -1.03 -16.19
N ALA A 106 -11.29 -0.45 -14.99
CA ALA A 106 -10.18 -0.40 -14.04
C ALA A 106 -9.71 -1.79 -13.63
N PHE A 107 -10.64 -2.73 -13.40
CA PHE A 107 -10.29 -4.10 -13.04
C PHE A 107 -9.50 -4.80 -14.16
N SER A 108 -9.89 -4.57 -15.41
CA SER A 108 -9.29 -5.20 -16.60
C SER A 108 -7.99 -4.51 -17.03
N HIS A 109 -7.87 -3.19 -16.83
CA HIS A 109 -6.74 -2.36 -17.30
C HIS A 109 -6.08 -1.57 -16.17
N GLN A 110 -5.81 -2.22 -15.05
CA GLN A 110 -5.35 -1.61 -13.78
C GLN A 110 -4.18 -0.63 -13.96
N ARG A 111 -3.13 -1.01 -14.71
CA ARG A 111 -1.95 -0.16 -14.88
C ARG A 111 -2.29 1.17 -15.55
N VAL A 112 -3.05 1.12 -16.64
CA VAL A 112 -3.42 2.31 -17.41
C VAL A 112 -4.40 3.17 -16.60
N VAL A 113 -5.49 2.56 -16.12
CA VAL A 113 -6.56 3.30 -15.44
C VAL A 113 -6.07 3.92 -14.14
N TYR A 114 -5.28 3.21 -13.32
CA TYR A 114 -4.79 3.79 -12.07
C TYR A 114 -3.74 4.88 -12.30
N SER A 115 -2.90 4.77 -13.34
CA SER A 115 -1.95 5.84 -13.68
C SER A 115 -2.69 7.12 -14.10
N LEU A 116 -3.69 6.99 -14.97
CA LEU A 116 -4.57 8.11 -15.34
C LEU A 116 -5.33 8.66 -14.13
N PHE A 117 -5.80 7.79 -13.23
CA PHE A 117 -6.51 8.22 -12.04
C PHE A 117 -5.63 9.08 -11.13
N PHE A 118 -4.38 8.68 -10.88
CA PHE A 118 -3.42 9.51 -10.13
C PHE A 118 -3.14 10.84 -10.84
N GLN A 119 -3.01 10.83 -12.17
CA GLN A 119 -2.81 12.05 -12.96
C GLN A 119 -4.00 13.01 -12.80
N CYS A 120 -5.24 12.53 -12.97
CA CYS A 120 -6.44 13.35 -12.80
C CYS A 120 -6.54 13.92 -11.37
N VAL A 121 -6.21 13.12 -10.34
CA VAL A 121 -6.17 13.57 -8.95
C VAL A 121 -5.15 14.72 -8.78
N TRP A 122 -3.93 14.54 -9.30
CA TRP A 122 -2.89 15.57 -9.23
C TRP A 122 -3.29 16.85 -9.98
N GLU A 123 -3.75 16.73 -11.22
CA GLU A 123 -4.17 17.87 -12.04
C GLU A 123 -5.29 18.67 -11.38
N THR A 124 -6.25 17.98 -10.77
CA THR A 124 -7.36 18.61 -10.03
C THR A 124 -6.83 19.41 -8.84
N LEU A 125 -5.99 18.81 -7.99
CA LEU A 125 -5.46 19.47 -6.80
C LEU A 125 -4.49 20.61 -7.14
N ASN A 126 -3.64 20.43 -8.14
CA ASN A 126 -2.72 21.45 -8.60
C ASN A 126 -3.47 22.64 -9.22
N THR A 127 -4.49 22.38 -10.06
CA THR A 127 -5.33 23.43 -10.64
C THR A 127 -6.09 24.20 -9.56
N PHE A 128 -6.62 23.50 -8.56
CA PHE A 128 -7.26 24.13 -7.40
C PHE A 128 -6.28 25.05 -6.68
N SER A 129 -5.10 24.55 -6.32
CA SER A 129 -4.07 25.32 -5.61
C SER A 129 -3.59 26.56 -6.36
N LEU A 130 -3.43 26.46 -7.69
CA LEU A 130 -3.02 27.58 -8.53
C LEU A 130 -4.09 28.67 -8.65
N LYS A 131 -5.38 28.31 -8.56
CA LYS A 131 -6.51 29.24 -8.68
C LYS A 131 -7.02 29.76 -7.34
N ASP A 132 -6.70 29.09 -6.24
CA ASP A 132 -7.07 29.52 -4.91
C ASP A 132 -6.37 30.84 -4.54
N GLN A 133 -7.12 31.78 -3.98
CA GLN A 133 -6.63 33.13 -3.68
C GLN A 133 -5.55 33.15 -2.57
N LYS A 134 -5.45 32.10 -1.75
CA LYS A 134 -4.49 32.02 -0.64
C LYS A 134 -3.29 31.15 -0.97
N LEU A 135 -3.46 30.06 -1.71
CA LEU A 135 -2.37 29.13 -2.03
C LEU A 135 -1.49 29.63 -3.19
N GLN A 136 -2.09 29.99 -4.33
CA GLN A 136 -1.42 30.58 -5.50
C GLN A 136 -0.08 29.92 -5.89
N GLY A 137 0.00 28.59 -5.86
CA GLY A 137 1.26 27.89 -6.11
C GLY A 137 1.10 26.39 -6.29
N THR A 138 2.24 25.71 -6.46
CA THR A 138 2.29 24.25 -6.60
C THR A 138 2.20 23.59 -5.21
N PRO A 139 1.18 22.77 -4.94
CA PRO A 139 1.04 22.10 -3.64
C PRO A 139 1.93 20.87 -3.54
N GLY A 140 2.22 20.43 -2.32
CA GLY A 140 2.70 19.07 -2.07
C GLY A 140 1.53 18.12 -1.86
N VAL A 141 1.60 16.88 -2.34
CA VAL A 141 0.54 15.88 -2.10
C VAL A 141 1.14 14.51 -1.86
N VAL A 142 0.67 13.81 -0.82
CA VAL A 142 0.86 12.35 -0.67
C VAL A 142 -0.44 11.69 -1.08
N ALA A 143 -0.38 10.75 -2.04
CA ALA A 143 -1.56 10.07 -2.56
C ALA A 143 -1.42 8.54 -2.44
N VAL A 144 -2.47 7.88 -1.97
CA VAL A 144 -2.52 6.42 -1.75
C VAL A 144 -3.78 5.86 -2.39
N LEU A 145 -3.60 4.87 -3.28
CA LEU A 145 -4.70 4.14 -3.92
C LEU A 145 -5.16 3.00 -3.02
N HIS A 146 -6.47 2.98 -2.75
CA HIS A 146 -7.18 1.85 -2.17
C HIS A 146 -8.11 1.26 -3.23
N THR A 147 -8.11 -0.06 -3.38
CA THR A 147 -8.91 -0.75 -4.42
C THR A 147 -10.20 -1.37 -3.90
N HIS A 148 -10.40 -1.40 -2.58
CA HIS A 148 -11.54 -2.08 -1.96
C HIS A 148 -12.21 -1.22 -0.90
N SER A 149 -13.51 -1.41 -0.73
CA SER A 149 -14.29 -0.81 0.37
C SER A 149 -14.01 -1.54 1.68
N ARG A 150 -14.54 -1.02 2.79
CA ARG A 150 -14.54 -1.71 4.09
C ARG A 150 -15.24 -3.08 4.04
N ARG A 151 -16.23 -3.24 3.15
CA ARG A 151 -16.94 -4.51 2.91
C ARG A 151 -16.19 -5.44 1.94
N LEU A 152 -15.00 -5.03 1.49
CA LEU A 152 -14.15 -5.74 0.53
C LEU A 152 -14.72 -5.78 -0.91
N ASP A 153 -15.67 -4.91 -1.23
CA ASP A 153 -16.12 -4.73 -2.61
C ASP A 153 -15.06 -3.99 -3.41
N PHE A 154 -14.92 -4.31 -4.71
CA PHE A 154 -14.04 -3.55 -5.60
C PHE A 154 -14.53 -2.10 -5.74
N HIS A 155 -13.75 -1.19 -5.16
CA HIS A 155 -14.09 0.22 -5.00
C HIS A 155 -12.82 1.08 -5.05
N PRO A 156 -12.23 1.30 -6.24
CA PRO A 156 -11.03 2.12 -6.36
C PRO A 156 -11.25 3.56 -5.92
N HIS A 157 -10.43 4.03 -4.99
CA HIS A 157 -10.41 5.40 -4.52
C HIS A 157 -8.98 5.82 -4.13
N VAL A 158 -8.65 7.08 -4.33
CA VAL A 158 -7.37 7.67 -3.93
C VAL A 158 -7.62 8.58 -2.74
N HIS A 159 -6.96 8.29 -1.62
CA HIS A 159 -6.85 9.25 -0.54
C HIS A 159 -5.62 10.10 -0.75
N THR A 160 -5.77 11.41 -0.61
CA THR A 160 -4.67 12.34 -0.60
C THR A 160 -4.57 13.06 0.73
N ILE A 161 -3.34 13.42 1.10
CA ILE A 161 -3.03 14.32 2.20
C ILE A 161 -2.31 15.51 1.59
N MET A 162 -2.93 16.68 1.66
CA MET A 162 -2.44 17.93 1.08
C MET A 162 -2.23 18.96 2.21
N PRO A 163 -1.03 19.57 2.34
CA PRO A 163 -0.82 20.67 3.26
C PRO A 163 -1.60 21.90 2.79
N ALA A 164 -2.02 22.73 3.73
CA ALA A 164 -2.54 24.08 3.51
C ALA A 164 -1.39 25.04 3.14
N GLY A 165 -0.57 24.66 2.16
CA GLY A 165 0.62 25.38 1.75
C GLY A 165 1.05 24.95 0.35
N ALA A 166 1.61 25.89 -0.39
CA ALA A 166 2.08 25.69 -1.75
C ALA A 166 3.42 26.42 -1.96
N LEU A 167 4.20 25.94 -2.91
CA LEU A 167 5.42 26.59 -3.35
C LEU A 167 5.09 27.52 -4.50
N ASN A 168 5.37 28.80 -4.30
CA ASN A 168 5.32 29.80 -5.36
C ASN A 168 6.75 30.23 -5.72
N LYS A 169 7.16 30.00 -6.97
CA LYS A 169 8.52 30.32 -7.43
C LYS A 169 8.76 31.82 -7.69
N THR A 170 7.72 32.64 -7.75
CA THR A 170 7.85 34.09 -7.97
C THR A 170 7.97 34.90 -6.69
N HIS A 171 7.69 34.31 -5.53
CA HIS A 171 7.95 34.93 -4.23
C HIS A 171 9.04 34.12 -3.52
N SER A 172 10.27 34.62 -3.56
CA SER A 172 11.33 34.12 -2.67
C SER A 172 10.90 34.32 -1.22
N LEU A 173 11.09 33.28 -0.40
CA LEU A 173 10.90 33.32 1.06
C LEU A 173 11.71 34.45 1.70
#